data_AF-A0A9D6HL85-F1
#
_entry.id   AF-A0A9D6HL85-F1
#
_cell.length_a   1.000
_cell.length_b   1.000
_cell.length_c   1.000
_cell.angle_alpha   90.00
_cell.angle_beta   90.00
_cell.angle_gamma   90.00
#
_symmetry.space_group_name_H-M   'P 1'
#
loop_
_entity.id
_entity.type
_entity.pdbx_description
1 polymer ?
#
loop_
_entity_poly.entity_id
_entity_poly.type
_entity_poly.pdbx_seq_one_letter_code
_entity_poly.pdbx_strand_id
1 'polypeptide(L)'
;MMRTLLLALLLTTASVAHATVYKCVDANGRVTYTNDSAIARACTPLNTDQAITSIPAPTRKPAGRAPASTGSGDFPRVSPDAQQERDTTRRQVLEKELQTEEQSLAKARESLASREAILQIKEHDENDGLRCRARREPQQ
;
A
#
# COMPACT_ATOMS: atom_id res chain seq x y z
N MET A 1 20.79 -3.73 -40.10
CA MET A 1 21.05 -2.30 -39.84
C MET A 1 19.79 -1.49 -39.55
N MET A 2 18.67 -1.62 -40.28
CA MET A 2 17.43 -0.88 -39.97
C MET A 2 16.81 -1.23 -38.60
N ARG A 3 16.83 -2.50 -38.20
CA ARG A 3 16.33 -2.95 -36.88
C ARG A 3 17.11 -2.38 -35.70
N THR A 4 18.43 -2.23 -35.84
CA THR A 4 19.30 -1.68 -34.80
C THR A 4 19.12 -0.16 -34.70
N LEU A 5 18.85 0.53 -35.81
CA LEU A 5 18.51 1.96 -35.82
C LEU A 5 17.15 2.23 -35.16
N LEU A 6 16.15 1.38 -35.39
CA LEU A 6 14.84 1.50 -34.73
C LEU A 6 14.94 1.29 -33.21
N LEU A 7 15.71 0.31 -32.73
CA LEU A 7 15.92 0.13 -31.30
C LEU A 7 16.66 1.31 -30.66
N ALA A 8 17.65 1.88 -31.33
CA ALA A 8 18.38 3.06 -30.85
C ALA A 8 17.46 4.30 -30.78
N LEU A 9 16.55 4.47 -31.75
CA LEU A 9 15.59 5.56 -31.75
C LEU A 9 14.55 5.43 -30.61
N LEU A 10 14.06 4.21 -30.34
CA LEU A 10 13.14 3.97 -29.21
C LEU A 10 13.78 4.21 -27.84
N LEU A 11 15.10 4.10 -27.70
CA LEU A 11 15.78 4.33 -26.43
C LEU A 11 15.94 5.83 -26.09
N THR A 12 15.83 6.71 -27.08
CA THR A 12 15.98 8.17 -26.89
C THR A 12 14.71 8.89 -26.43
N THR A 13 13.56 8.20 -26.36
CA THR A 13 12.28 8.79 -25.95
C THR A 13 11.97 8.64 -24.45
N ALA A 14 12.97 8.29 -23.64
CA ALA A 14 12.81 8.28 -22.19
C ALA A 14 12.53 9.70 -21.68
N SER A 15 11.26 9.99 -21.40
CA SER A 15 10.85 11.21 -20.73
C SER A 15 11.35 11.19 -19.30
N VAL A 16 12.22 12.14 -18.96
CA VAL A 16 12.64 12.35 -17.57
C VAL A 16 11.45 12.96 -16.84
N ALA A 17 10.74 12.14 -16.07
CA ALA A 17 9.68 12.60 -15.19
C ALA A 17 10.29 13.34 -14.00
N HIS A 18 10.39 14.67 -14.11
CA HIS A 18 10.76 15.53 -12.99
C HIS A 18 9.54 15.70 -12.07
N ALA A 19 9.61 15.13 -10.86
CA ALA A 19 8.61 15.34 -9.82
C ALA A 19 9.11 16.41 -8.83
N THR A 20 8.55 17.62 -8.91
CA THR A 20 8.80 18.67 -7.91
C THR A 20 8.00 18.35 -6.65
N VAL A 21 8.69 18.22 -5.52
CA VAL A 21 8.05 18.04 -4.20
C VAL A 21 7.70 19.41 -3.64
N TYR A 22 6.51 19.58 -3.08
CA TYR A 22 6.07 20.83 -2.44
C TYR A 22 5.83 20.64 -0.95
N LYS A 23 6.18 21.66 -0.17
CA LYS A 23 5.86 21.77 1.26
C LYS A 23 4.73 22.77 1.44
N CYS A 24 3.59 22.28 1.90
CA CYS A 24 2.43 23.08 2.28
C CYS A 24 2.44 23.27 3.80
N VAL A 25 2.17 24.49 4.25
CA VAL A 25 1.92 24.80 5.66
C VAL A 25 0.52 25.37 5.74
N ASP A 26 -0.37 24.73 6.49
CA ASP A 26 -1.74 25.21 6.67
C ASP A 26 -1.84 26.31 7.75
N ALA A 27 -3.03 26.87 7.92
CA ALA A 27 -3.29 27.92 8.92
C ALA A 27 -3.07 27.46 10.38
N ASN A 28 -3.07 26.15 10.63
CA ASN A 28 -2.85 25.56 11.94
C ASN A 28 -1.38 25.12 12.14
N GLY A 29 -0.49 25.40 11.18
CA GLY A 29 0.92 25.03 11.21
C GLY A 29 1.21 23.57 10.85
N ARG A 30 0.24 22.81 10.35
CA ARG A 30 0.45 21.43 9.88
C ARG A 30 1.21 21.45 8.58
N VAL A 31 2.33 20.74 8.57
CA VAL A 31 3.16 20.57 7.38
C VAL A 31 2.68 19.35 6.60
N THR A 32 2.39 19.53 5.31
CA THR A 32 2.07 18.43 4.40
C THR A 32 2.99 18.50 3.18
N TYR A 33 3.56 17.36 2.79
CA TYR A 33 4.37 17.23 1.59
C TYR A 33 3.55 16.58 0.47
N THR A 34 3.55 17.18 -0.71
CA THR A 34 2.79 16.66 -1.86
C THR A 34 3.59 16.80 -3.15
N ASN A 35 3.37 15.88 -4.07
CA ASN A 35 3.92 15.91 -5.43
C ASN A 35 2.89 16.39 -6.47
N ASP A 36 1.68 16.73 -6.01
CA ASP A 36 0.60 17.20 -6.87
C ASP A 36 0.62 18.74 -6.99
N SER A 37 0.93 19.22 -8.19
CA SER A 37 1.00 20.65 -8.50
C SER A 37 -0.36 21.35 -8.47
N ALA A 38 -1.47 20.62 -8.60
CA ALA A 38 -2.82 21.18 -8.50
C ALA A 38 -3.15 21.58 -7.05
N ILE A 39 -2.69 20.78 -6.09
CA ILE A 39 -2.87 21.02 -4.65
C ILE A 39 -1.82 22.03 -4.14
N ALA A 40 -0.64 22.06 -4.75
CA ALA A 40 0.50 22.84 -4.29
C ALA A 40 0.51 24.32 -4.72
N ARG A 41 -0.57 24.88 -5.28
CA ARG A 41 -0.58 26.26 -5.82
C ARG A 41 -0.24 27.36 -4.80
N ALA A 42 -0.49 27.12 -3.52
CA ALA A 42 -0.14 28.02 -2.42
C ALA A 42 1.01 27.49 -1.54
N CYS A 43 1.80 26.53 -2.05
CA CYS A 43 2.84 25.83 -1.31
C CYS A 43 4.24 26.14 -1.84
N THR A 44 5.26 25.99 -1.01
CA THR A 44 6.64 26.27 -1.40
C THR A 44 7.28 25.03 -2.05
N PRO A 45 7.84 25.12 -3.27
CA PRO A 45 8.56 24.00 -3.87
C PRO A 45 9.83 23.71 -3.06
N LEU A 46 10.08 22.43 -2.77
CA LEU A 46 11.30 21.96 -2.15
C LEU A 46 12.39 21.91 -3.22
N ASN A 47 13.48 22.63 -2.99
CA ASN A 47 14.65 22.54 -3.85
C ASN A 47 15.42 21.25 -3.53
N THR A 48 15.41 20.29 -4.46
CA THR A 48 16.14 19.02 -4.34
C THR A 48 17.64 19.18 -4.51
N ASP A 49 18.12 20.32 -5.06
CA ASP A 49 19.54 20.60 -5.27
C ASP A 49 20.21 21.26 -4.05
N GLN A 50 19.48 21.45 -2.96
CA GLN A 50 20.07 21.98 -1.74
C GLN A 50 20.93 20.91 -1.07
N ALA A 51 22.25 21.11 -1.10
CA ALA A 51 23.22 20.26 -0.42
C ALA A 51 22.79 20.06 1.04
N ILE A 52 22.34 18.85 1.37
CA ILE A 52 22.08 18.46 2.74
C ILE A 52 23.43 18.57 3.44
N THR A 53 23.54 19.50 4.39
CA THR A 53 24.69 19.55 5.29
C THR A 53 24.67 18.27 6.12
N SER A 54 25.40 17.26 5.62
CA SER A 54 25.63 16.02 6.34
C SER A 54 26.50 16.38 7.53
N ILE A 55 25.89 16.49 8.71
CA ILE A 55 26.64 16.58 9.95
C ILE A 55 27.51 15.32 10.00
N PRO A 56 28.86 15.43 10.01
CA PRO A 56 29.72 14.26 10.02
C PRO A 56 29.38 13.42 11.26
N ALA A 57 29.20 12.12 11.04
CA ALA A 57 28.95 11.18 12.15
C ALA A 57 30.07 11.36 13.19
N PRO A 58 29.74 11.49 14.49
CA PRO A 58 30.74 11.66 15.51
C PRO A 58 31.73 10.49 15.45
N THR A 59 33.01 10.80 15.31
CA THR A 59 34.08 9.81 15.31
C THR A 59 34.01 9.03 16.63
N ARG A 60 33.70 7.74 16.53
CA ARG A 60 33.58 6.85 17.69
C ARG A 60 34.98 6.67 18.27
N LYS A 61 35.34 7.48 19.27
CA LYS A 61 36.55 7.27 20.08
C LYS A 61 36.49 5.87 20.68
N PRO A 62 37.60 5.10 20.69
CA PRO A 62 37.61 3.79 21.32
C PRO A 62 37.18 3.92 22.77
N ALA A 63 36.23 3.07 23.18
CA ALA A 63 35.60 3.12 24.48
C ALA A 63 36.61 2.81 25.59
N GLY A 64 37.30 3.83 26.07
CA GLY A 64 37.74 3.85 27.46
C GLY A 64 36.50 3.70 28.33
N ARG A 65 36.54 2.77 29.28
CA ARG A 65 35.44 2.44 30.19
C ARG A 65 35.07 3.67 31.02
N ALA A 66 34.21 4.51 30.46
CA ALA A 66 33.54 5.57 31.19
C ALA A 66 32.55 4.92 32.16
N PRO A 67 32.42 5.42 33.40
CA PRO A 67 31.30 5.01 34.25
C PRO A 67 30.01 5.30 33.48
N ALA A 68 29.05 4.37 33.51
CA ALA A 68 27.77 4.52 32.84
C ALA A 68 27.23 5.92 33.15
N SER A 69 27.25 6.80 32.15
CA SER A 69 26.62 8.09 32.28
C SER A 69 25.14 7.79 32.47
N THR A 70 24.66 8.00 33.70
CA THR A 70 23.26 8.29 33.97
C THR A 70 22.93 9.56 33.20
N GLY A 71 22.72 9.41 31.89
CA GLY A 71 22.16 10.42 31.02
C GLY A 71 20.69 10.55 31.36
N SER A 72 20.40 11.15 32.51
CA SER A 72 19.18 11.90 32.74
C SER A 72 19.21 13.12 31.83
N GLY A 73 18.88 12.88 30.56
CA GLY A 73 18.54 13.91 29.57
C GLY A 73 17.12 13.63 29.13
N ASP A 74 16.25 14.62 29.33
CA ASP A 74 14.79 14.57 29.36
C ASP A 74 14.11 14.11 28.06
N PHE A 75 14.15 12.82 27.73
CA PHE A 75 13.13 12.22 26.86
C PHE A 75 12.07 11.53 27.73
N PRO A 76 10.78 11.90 27.62
CA PRO A 76 9.71 11.29 28.40
C PRO A 76 9.70 9.77 28.19
N ARG A 77 9.98 9.02 29.26
CA ARG A 77 9.85 7.57 29.27
C ARG A 77 8.38 7.25 29.47
N VAL A 78 7.84 6.36 28.65
CA VAL A 78 6.48 5.85 28.89
C VAL A 78 6.54 4.83 30.02
N SER A 79 5.57 4.87 30.93
CA SER A 79 5.47 3.87 32.00
C SER A 79 5.23 2.47 31.42
N PRO A 80 5.70 1.41 32.09
CA PRO A 80 5.45 0.03 31.67
C PRO A 80 3.95 -0.27 31.55
N ASP A 81 3.13 0.25 32.47
CA ASP A 81 1.67 0.07 32.44
C ASP A 81 1.04 0.69 31.19
N ALA A 82 1.44 1.93 30.84
CA ALA A 82 0.94 2.59 29.64
C ALA A 82 1.44 1.92 28.35
N GLN A 83 2.60 1.28 28.37
CA GLN A 83 3.08 0.46 27.26
C GLN A 83 2.24 -0.81 27.11
N GLN A 84 1.95 -1.50 28.22
CA GLN A 84 1.13 -2.71 28.23
C GLN A 84 -0.29 -2.43 27.74
N GLU A 85 -0.93 -1.35 28.20
CA GLU A 85 -2.27 -0.93 27.75
C GLU A 85 -2.32 -0.66 26.24
N ARG A 86 -1.28 -0.02 25.69
CA ARG A 86 -1.16 0.17 24.24
C ARG A 86 -1.02 -1.14 23.50
N ASP A 87 -0.21 -2.06 24.02
CA ASP A 87 0.04 -3.34 23.37
C ASP A 87 -1.19 -4.25 23.43
N THR A 88 -1.96 -4.24 24.53
CA THR A 88 -3.25 -4.94 24.62
C THR A 88 -4.29 -4.34 23.68
N THR A 89 -4.38 -3.01 23.61
CA THR A 89 -5.29 -2.32 22.67
C THR A 89 -4.92 -2.66 21.23
N ARG A 90 -3.63 -2.60 20.88
CA ARG A 90 -3.14 -2.98 19.54
C ARG A 90 -3.54 -4.41 19.21
N ARG A 91 -3.35 -5.35 20.13
CA ARG A 91 -3.73 -6.75 19.91
C ARG A 91 -5.23 -6.88 19.66
N GLN A 92 -6.06 -6.24 20.47
CA GLN A 92 -7.52 -6.30 20.32
C GLN A 92 -8.00 -5.72 18.98
N VAL A 93 -7.39 -4.63 18.50
CA VAL A 93 -7.72 -4.06 17.19
C VAL A 93 -7.39 -5.06 16.08
N LEU A 94 -6.19 -5.64 16.10
CA LEU A 94 -5.76 -6.61 15.10
C LEU A 94 -6.62 -7.89 15.11
N GLU A 95 -7.00 -8.37 16.30
CA GLU A 95 -7.89 -9.53 16.43
C GLU A 95 -9.28 -9.25 15.85
N LYS A 96 -9.82 -8.05 16.10
CA LYS A 96 -11.11 -7.62 15.54
C LYS A 96 -11.06 -7.47 14.02
N GLU A 97 -9.98 -6.88 13.50
CA GLU A 97 -9.74 -6.76 12.06
C GLU A 97 -9.65 -8.15 11.42
N LEU A 98 -8.84 -9.04 11.99
CA LEU A 98 -8.70 -10.42 11.52
C LEU A 98 -10.04 -11.15 11.49
N GLN A 99 -10.83 -11.07 12.56
CA GLN A 99 -12.13 -11.71 12.63
C GLN A 99 -13.09 -11.17 11.56
N THR A 100 -13.05 -9.86 11.29
CA THR A 100 -13.86 -9.22 10.26
C THR A 100 -13.47 -9.71 8.87
N GLU A 101 -12.17 -9.83 8.60
CA GLU A 101 -11.66 -10.35 7.32
C GLU A 101 -11.99 -11.84 7.12
N GLU A 102 -11.87 -12.66 8.16
CA GLU A 102 -12.25 -14.08 8.07
C GLU A 102 -13.75 -14.25 7.77
N GLN A 103 -14.61 -13.43 8.39
CA GLN A 103 -16.04 -13.42 8.11
C GLN A 103 -16.35 -12.94 6.69
N SER A 104 -15.67 -11.89 6.22
CA SER A 104 -15.84 -11.37 4.86
C SER A 104 -15.46 -12.43 3.82
N LEU A 105 -14.36 -13.14 4.05
CA LEU A 105 -13.87 -14.23 3.22
C LEU A 105 -14.82 -15.41 3.21
N ALA A 106 -15.35 -15.83 4.37
CA ALA A 106 -16.32 -16.91 4.46
C ALA A 106 -17.59 -16.58 3.64
N LYS A 107 -18.12 -15.37 3.81
CA LYS A 107 -19.30 -14.89 3.05
C LYS A 107 -19.03 -14.82 1.55
N ALA A 108 -17.84 -14.36 1.14
CA ALA A 108 -17.46 -14.32 -0.26
C ALA A 108 -17.43 -15.73 -0.87
N ARG A 109 -16.84 -16.71 -0.17
CA ARG A 109 -16.81 -18.11 -0.59
C ARG A 109 -18.20 -18.71 -0.72
N GLU A 110 -19.08 -18.49 0.25
CA GLU A 110 -20.46 -18.96 0.19
C GLU A 110 -21.22 -18.35 -0.99
N SER A 111 -21.04 -17.05 -1.24
CA SER A 111 -21.67 -16.37 -2.38
C SER A 111 -21.18 -16.91 -3.73
N LEU A 112 -19.90 -17.27 -3.82
CA LEU A 112 -19.31 -17.86 -5.01
C LEU A 112 -19.85 -19.28 -5.24
N ALA A 113 -19.85 -20.13 -4.22
CA ALA A 113 -20.41 -21.48 -4.30
C ALA A 113 -21.90 -21.46 -4.69
N SER A 114 -22.68 -20.52 -4.12
CA SER A 114 -24.09 -20.33 -4.48
C SER A 114 -24.27 -19.94 -5.95
N ARG A 115 -23.41 -19.06 -6.48
CA ARG A 115 -23.44 -18.66 -7.89
C ARG A 115 -23.04 -19.80 -8.81
N GLU A 116 -22.01 -20.56 -8.46
CA GLU A 116 -21.56 -21.72 -9.23
C GLU A 116 -22.66 -22.79 -9.29
N ALA A 117 -23.35 -23.06 -8.19
CA ALA A 117 -24.50 -23.97 -8.19
C ALA A 117 -25.63 -23.50 -9.12
N ILE A 118 -25.94 -22.20 -9.14
CA ILE A 118 -26.93 -21.63 -10.07
C ILE A 118 -26.48 -21.81 -11.52
N LEU A 119 -25.20 -21.62 -11.83
CA LEU A 119 -24.68 -21.82 -13.18
C LEU A 119 -24.77 -23.29 -13.62
N GLN A 120 -24.44 -24.22 -12.73
CA GLN A 120 -24.56 -25.66 -13.00
C GLN A 120 -26.01 -26.08 -13.24
N ILE A 121 -26.96 -25.55 -12.47
CA ILE A 121 -28.40 -25.81 -12.69
C ILE A 121 -28.82 -25.30 -14.06
N LYS A 122 -28.42 -24.07 -14.43
CA LYS A 122 -28.74 -23.50 -15.75
C LYS A 122 -28.18 -24.32 -16.90
N GLU A 123 -26.94 -24.79 -16.77
CA GLU A 123 -26.30 -25.65 -17.77
C GLU A 123 -27.04 -26.99 -17.91
N HIS A 124 -27.46 -27.58 -16.78
CA HIS A 124 -28.25 -28.81 -16.77
C HIS A 124 -29.62 -28.61 -17.43
N ASP A 125 -30.34 -27.55 -17.08
CA ASP A 125 -31.65 -27.21 -17.66
C ASP A 125 -31.55 -26.94 -19.17
N GLU A 126 -30.49 -26.26 -19.61
CA GLU A 126 -30.21 -26.02 -21.02
C GLU A 126 -29.97 -27.35 -21.76
N ASN A 127 -29.12 -28.23 -21.23
CA ASN A 127 -28.82 -29.53 -21.82
C ASN A 127 -30.08 -30.41 -21.92
N ASP A 128 -30.89 -30.47 -20.87
CA ASP A 128 -32.16 -31.20 -20.86
C ASP A 128 -33.14 -30.64 -21.91
N GLY A 129 -33.19 -29.32 -22.06
CA GLY A 129 -33.94 -28.64 -23.12
C GLY A 129 -33.48 -29.04 -24.52
N LEU A 130 -32.16 -29.05 -24.77
CA LEU A 130 -31.58 -29.52 -26.04
C LEU A 130 -31.92 -30.99 -26.30
N ARG A 131 -31.81 -31.86 -25.30
CA ARG A 131 -32.12 -33.29 -25.42
C ARG A 131 -33.61 -33.53 -25.73
N CYS A 132 -34.49 -32.77 -25.09
CA CYS A 132 -35.93 -32.81 -25.37
C CYS A 132 -36.27 -32.30 -26.78
N ARG A 133 -35.51 -31.34 -27.30
CA ARG A 133 -35.65 -30.83 -28.67
C ARG A 133 -35.17 -31.87 -29.69
N ALA A 134 -33.98 -32.45 -29.49
CA ALA A 134 -33.42 -33.47 -30.36
C ALA A 134 -34.31 -34.72 -30.45
N ARG A 135 -34.98 -35.12 -29.35
CA ARG A 135 -35.94 -36.24 -29.37
C ARG A 135 -37.23 -35.93 -30.16
N ARG A 136 -37.57 -34.65 -30.34
CA ARG A 136 -38.76 -34.21 -31.09
C ARG A 136 -38.49 -33.99 -32.58
N GLU A 137 -37.23 -34.07 -33.04
CA GLU A 137 -36.94 -34.05 -34.47
C GLU A 137 -37.38 -35.38 -35.10
N PRO A 138 -38.25 -35.35 -36.13
CA PRO A 138 -38.65 -36.57 -36.82
C PRO A 138 -37.44 -37.15 -37.57
N GLN A 139 -37.19 -38.46 -37.41
CA GLN A 139 -36.25 -39.16 -38.28
C GLN A 139 -36.81 -39.12 -39.69
N GLN A 140 -36.19 -38.30 -40.53
CA GLN A 140 -36.50 -38.15 -41.95
C GLN A 140 -35.56 -39.02 -42.78
#